data_AF-A0AAF6B2Z6-F1
#
_entry.id   AF-A0AAF6B2Z6-F1
#
_cell.length_a   1.000
_cell.length_b   1.000
_cell.length_c   1.000
_cell.angle_alpha   90.00
_cell.angle_beta   90.00
_cell.angle_gamma   90.00
#
_symmetry.space_group_name_H-M   'P 1'
#
loop_
_entity.id
_entity.type
_entity.pdbx_description
1 polymer ?
#
loop_
_entity_poly.entity_id
_entity_poly.type
_entity_poly.pdbx_seq_one_letter_code
_entity_poly.pdbx_strand_id
1 'polypeptide(L)'
;MQLREGFMMVLSTRLPLIVQCLLSLFVTTSLSAPIIITRETFKTCRRGAFNGVPADCCPPKFIQGPIVDFSPKYNPSKPLRVRKALQCLTGKELTIYTEKLQRGYALMRALPDDDPRSFKRQNEIHCAYGTGPFIQNASANLTLDIHLNWFFLPWHRMFIYFHEKILQTLLKDPNFTLHFWNFDSSVTLSTSERPGCFKAGHFFPPMYLDPSKSTFEPNRTYRAFEPSRPVDLSFDATQWNPLGGVPPVFPNYTLEEQVWRNGATMYKSVVSSSNASSFIGKPFRAGDVQIVDPTIAAGNSEKWPHISVHMWIGGLMYLAQTSPRDPIFYHLHANVERIWDLWHKLGDGRADPSDPDWLDAEFLIWDEKKVMRRVKVRNVLDIKTLGDTFENVNDASWICFQNSTSTTPSNCSSTKTSMYQSRLRDSCLFRGTE
;
A
#
# COMPACT_ATOMS: atom_id res chain seq x y z
N MET A 1 48.26 -51.57 56.27
CA MET A 1 47.65 -52.36 55.18
C MET A 1 46.29 -51.74 54.88
N GLN A 2 46.10 -51.26 53.65
CA GLN A 2 44.86 -50.76 52.96
C GLN A 2 44.09 -49.55 53.58
N LEU A 3 44.05 -48.35 52.96
CA LEU A 3 43.35 -47.86 51.73
C LEU A 3 41.81 -48.01 51.85
N ARG A 4 40.90 -47.07 51.54
CA ARG A 4 40.84 -45.87 50.66
C ARG A 4 39.50 -45.12 50.93
N GLU A 5 39.49 -43.78 50.90
CA GLU A 5 38.81 -42.85 49.94
C GLU A 5 37.27 -42.82 49.81
N GLY A 6 36.71 -41.59 49.93
CA GLY A 6 36.01 -40.94 48.80
C GLY A 6 34.49 -41.08 48.70
N PHE A 7 33.75 -40.08 49.19
CA PHE A 7 32.30 -39.94 49.06
C PHE A 7 31.95 -39.15 47.77
N MET A 8 31.34 -39.79 46.78
CA MET A 8 30.45 -39.14 45.79
C MET A 8 29.41 -40.16 45.33
N MET A 9 28.17 -40.00 45.79
CA MET A 9 27.04 -40.84 45.40
C MET A 9 26.22 -40.11 44.33
N VAL A 10 26.29 -40.61 43.09
CA VAL A 10 25.33 -40.31 42.03
C VAL A 10 24.08 -41.14 42.31
N LEU A 11 22.94 -40.49 42.55
CA LEU A 11 21.64 -41.15 42.64
C LEU A 11 20.73 -40.70 41.50
N SER A 12 20.67 -41.57 40.50
CA SER A 12 19.60 -41.70 39.52
C SER A 12 18.27 -41.96 40.23
N THR A 13 17.26 -41.13 39.97
CA THR A 13 15.85 -41.51 40.19
C THR A 13 15.02 -41.13 38.97
N ARG A 14 14.44 -42.15 38.35
CA ARG A 14 13.48 -42.06 37.24
C ARG A 14 12.18 -41.49 37.78
N LEU A 15 11.75 -40.32 37.28
CA LEU A 15 10.35 -39.89 37.38
C LEU A 15 9.53 -40.52 36.22
N PRO A 16 8.25 -40.86 36.45
CA PRO A 16 7.42 -41.56 35.47
C PRO A 16 7.00 -40.62 34.32
N LEU A 17 7.08 -41.14 33.09
CA LEU A 17 6.77 -40.49 31.79
C LEU A 17 5.35 -39.85 31.67
N ILE A 18 4.50 -39.94 32.69
CA ILE A 18 3.12 -39.44 32.65
C ILE A 18 3.03 -37.96 33.07
N VAL A 19 3.99 -37.43 33.83
CA VAL A 19 4.00 -36.01 34.26
C VAL A 19 4.61 -35.08 33.20
N GLN A 20 5.36 -35.64 32.23
CA GLN A 20 5.97 -34.87 31.14
C GLN A 20 5.03 -34.68 29.92
N CYS A 21 3.90 -35.39 29.88
CA CYS A 21 2.85 -35.22 28.87
C CYS A 21 1.77 -34.19 29.25
N LEU A 22 1.74 -33.70 30.49
CA LEU A 22 0.78 -32.68 30.93
C LEU A 22 1.38 -31.26 31.05
N LEU A 23 2.70 -31.12 30.90
CA LEU A 23 3.40 -29.82 30.85
C LEU A 23 3.72 -29.34 29.43
N SER A 24 3.30 -30.09 28.41
CA SER A 24 3.53 -29.80 26.98
C SER A 24 2.25 -29.42 26.22
N LEU A 25 1.13 -29.19 26.92
CA LEU A 25 -0.17 -28.80 26.34
C LEU A 25 -0.61 -27.36 26.65
N PHE A 26 0.27 -26.53 27.22
CA PHE A 26 0.11 -25.06 27.14
C PHE A 26 0.86 -24.51 25.92
N VAL A 27 0.65 -25.11 24.76
CA VAL A 27 0.63 -24.29 23.55
C VAL A 27 -0.62 -23.45 23.73
N THR A 28 -0.46 -22.18 24.09
CA THR A 28 -1.57 -21.23 23.98
C THR A 28 -2.04 -21.34 22.54
N THR A 29 -3.16 -22.03 22.34
CA THR A 29 -3.98 -21.88 21.15
C THR A 29 -4.31 -20.39 21.14
N SER A 30 -3.51 -19.59 20.43
CA SER A 30 -3.91 -18.24 20.08
C SER A 30 -5.16 -18.46 19.24
N LEU A 31 -6.32 -18.27 19.85
CA LEU A 31 -7.58 -18.29 19.14
C LEU A 31 -7.45 -17.20 18.09
N SER A 32 -7.36 -17.63 16.83
CA SER A 32 -7.38 -16.78 15.64
C SER A 32 -8.42 -15.68 15.84
N ALA A 33 -7.98 -14.43 15.81
CA ALA A 33 -8.84 -13.28 16.07
C ALA A 33 -8.42 -12.07 15.22
N PRO A 34 -9.37 -11.18 14.85
CA PRO A 34 -9.06 -9.99 14.09
C PRO A 34 -8.16 -9.04 14.88
N ILE A 35 -7.34 -8.27 14.16
CA ILE A 35 -6.66 -7.11 14.74
C ILE A 35 -7.70 -6.03 15.08
N ILE A 36 -7.70 -5.55 16.32
CA ILE A 36 -8.60 -4.48 16.77
C ILE A 36 -7.78 -3.35 17.38
N ILE A 37 -7.89 -2.16 16.78
CA ILE A 37 -7.26 -0.93 17.27
C ILE A 37 -8.24 -0.19 18.18
N THR A 38 -7.75 0.24 19.35
CA THR A 38 -8.58 0.86 20.39
C THR A 38 -7.95 2.14 20.93
N ARG A 39 -8.65 2.83 21.83
CA ARG A 39 -8.08 3.97 22.57
C ARG A 39 -6.83 3.56 23.36
N GLU A 40 -6.81 2.35 23.90
CA GLU A 40 -5.66 1.87 24.67
C GLU A 40 -4.42 1.77 23.76
N THR A 41 -4.57 1.29 22.53
CA THR A 41 -3.49 1.23 21.52
C THR A 41 -2.81 2.60 21.32
N PHE A 42 -3.59 3.68 21.29
CA PHE A 42 -3.05 5.06 21.18
C PHE A 42 -2.38 5.51 22.48
N LYS A 43 -2.98 5.21 23.62
CA LYS A 43 -2.47 5.58 24.94
C LYS A 43 -1.16 4.88 25.29
N THR A 44 -1.03 3.60 24.92
CA THR A 44 0.15 2.76 25.14
C THR A 44 1.17 2.85 24.00
N CYS A 45 0.92 3.70 23.00
CA CYS A 45 1.87 3.92 21.93
C CYS A 45 3.26 4.25 22.49
N ARG A 46 4.27 3.57 21.96
CA ARG A 46 5.66 3.70 22.37
C ARG A 46 6.56 3.83 21.14
N ARG A 47 7.83 4.11 21.35
CA ARG A 47 8.83 4.16 20.27
C ARG A 47 8.88 2.80 19.55
N GLY A 48 8.75 2.82 18.23
CA GLY A 48 8.90 1.66 17.36
C GLY A 48 10.26 1.61 16.71
N ALA A 49 10.42 0.69 15.76
CA ALA A 49 11.57 0.62 14.89
C ALA A 49 11.14 -0.01 13.56
N PHE A 50 11.60 0.57 12.46
CA PHE A 50 11.52 -0.06 11.15
C PHE A 50 12.91 -0.43 10.75
N ASN A 51 13.16 -1.74 10.59
CA ASN A 51 14.45 -2.22 10.13
C ASN A 51 15.64 -1.73 10.98
N GLY A 52 15.45 -1.75 12.29
CA GLY A 52 16.41 -1.27 13.29
C GLY A 52 16.66 0.25 13.30
N VAL A 53 16.03 1.02 12.41
CA VAL A 53 15.98 2.48 12.51
C VAL A 53 14.83 2.85 13.46
N PRO A 54 15.10 3.57 14.56
CA PRO A 54 14.05 3.92 15.50
C PRO A 54 13.01 4.86 14.89
N ALA A 55 11.74 4.64 15.24
CA ALA A 55 10.61 5.42 14.78
C ALA A 55 9.84 6.00 15.98
N ASP A 56 9.87 7.33 16.12
CA ASP A 56 9.10 8.05 17.15
C ASP A 56 7.98 8.85 16.49
N CYS A 57 6.80 8.23 16.45
CA CYS A 57 5.68 8.69 15.65
C CYS A 57 4.34 8.54 16.37
N CYS A 58 4.34 8.52 17.70
CA CYS A 58 3.09 8.34 18.42
C CYS A 58 2.13 9.51 18.16
N PRO A 59 0.91 9.23 17.66
CA PRO A 59 -0.14 10.24 17.56
C PRO A 59 -0.56 10.70 18.96
N PRO A 60 -1.44 11.71 19.09
CA PRO A 60 -1.93 12.13 20.40
C PRO A 60 -2.48 10.93 21.18
N LYS A 61 -1.91 10.68 22.37
CA LYS A 61 -2.26 9.53 23.21
C LYS A 61 -3.73 9.50 23.62
N PHE A 62 -4.37 10.67 23.63
CA PHE A 62 -5.77 10.83 24.00
C PHE A 62 -6.58 11.22 22.76
N ILE A 63 -7.46 10.32 22.35
CA ILE A 63 -8.44 10.58 21.29
C ILE A 63 -9.58 11.41 21.90
N GLN A 64 -9.75 12.64 21.42
CA GLN A 64 -10.86 13.50 21.84
C GLN A 64 -12.17 13.08 21.13
N GLY A 65 -13.30 13.16 21.84
CA GLY A 65 -14.62 12.88 21.28
C GLY A 65 -14.91 11.38 21.07
N PRO A 66 -16.08 11.03 20.48
CA PRO A 66 -16.49 9.65 20.26
C PRO A 66 -15.68 8.97 19.14
N ILE A 67 -15.54 7.64 19.24
CA ILE A 67 -15.17 6.81 18.10
C ILE A 67 -16.46 6.45 17.39
N VAL A 68 -16.53 6.72 16.09
CA VAL A 68 -17.75 6.52 15.29
C VAL A 68 -17.46 5.52 14.18
N ASP A 69 -18.34 4.54 14.01
CA ASP A 69 -18.21 3.54 12.96
C ASP A 69 -18.27 4.20 11.57
N PHE A 70 -17.33 3.83 10.73
CA PHE A 70 -17.32 4.22 9.33
C PHE A 70 -18.21 3.27 8.54
N SER A 71 -19.08 3.86 7.73
CA SER A 71 -19.77 3.17 6.66
C SER A 71 -19.63 4.03 5.40
N PRO A 72 -19.31 3.45 4.25
CA PRO A 72 -19.37 4.16 2.98
C PRO A 72 -20.78 4.73 2.78
N LYS A 73 -20.86 6.00 2.33
CA LYS A 73 -22.13 6.72 2.12
C LYS A 73 -22.31 7.19 0.68
N TYR A 74 -21.67 6.54 -0.28
CA TYR A 74 -21.83 6.92 -1.67
C TYR A 74 -23.27 6.69 -2.13
N ASN A 75 -23.85 7.69 -2.80
CA ASN A 75 -25.15 7.55 -3.43
C ASN A 75 -24.95 6.93 -4.82
N PRO A 76 -25.43 5.70 -5.08
CA PRO A 76 -25.26 5.05 -6.37
C PRO A 76 -25.89 5.78 -7.56
N SER A 77 -26.85 6.70 -7.31
CA SER A 77 -27.47 7.53 -8.36
C SER A 77 -26.56 8.67 -8.85
N LYS A 78 -25.47 8.98 -8.15
CA LYS A 78 -24.49 9.97 -8.61
C LYS A 78 -23.45 9.31 -9.54
N PRO A 79 -22.77 10.08 -10.41
CA PRO A 79 -21.61 9.58 -11.14
C PRO A 79 -20.40 9.40 -10.21
N LEU A 80 -19.63 8.34 -10.45
CA LEU A 80 -18.37 8.10 -9.76
C LEU A 80 -17.35 9.18 -10.15
N ARG A 81 -16.51 9.61 -9.20
CA ARG A 81 -15.38 10.46 -9.54
C ARG A 81 -14.29 9.61 -10.20
N VAL A 82 -13.70 10.12 -11.27
CA VAL A 82 -12.67 9.41 -12.02
C VAL A 82 -11.29 9.89 -11.57
N ARG A 83 -10.53 9.02 -10.90
CA ARG A 83 -9.10 9.22 -10.67
C ARG A 83 -8.38 9.02 -12.00
N LYS A 84 -7.68 10.05 -12.47
CA LYS A 84 -7.00 10.09 -13.76
C LYS A 84 -5.53 9.77 -13.65
N ALA A 85 -4.91 9.41 -14.76
CA ALA A 85 -3.47 9.22 -14.83
C ALA A 85 -2.76 10.57 -14.98
N LEU A 86 -1.84 10.90 -14.06
CA LEU A 86 -1.21 12.23 -13.99
C LEU A 86 -0.57 12.69 -15.31
N GLN A 87 0.09 11.78 -16.02
CA GLN A 87 0.81 12.08 -17.27
C GLN A 87 -0.10 12.44 -18.46
N CYS A 88 -1.41 12.20 -18.33
CA CYS A 88 -2.39 12.51 -19.37
C CYS A 88 -3.19 13.77 -19.13
N LEU A 89 -3.05 14.40 -17.97
CA LEU A 89 -3.56 15.74 -17.77
C LEU A 89 -2.85 16.69 -18.75
N THR A 90 -3.60 17.51 -19.47
CA THR A 90 -3.05 18.47 -20.44
C THR A 90 -3.78 19.80 -20.43
N GLY A 91 -3.17 20.84 -20.98
CA GLY A 91 -3.76 22.17 -21.12
C GLY A 91 -4.33 22.70 -19.80
N LYS A 92 -5.55 23.25 -19.85
CA LYS A 92 -6.22 23.84 -18.68
C LYS A 92 -6.45 22.84 -17.54
N GLU A 93 -6.70 21.57 -17.86
CA GLU A 93 -6.92 20.55 -16.82
C GLU A 93 -5.66 20.34 -15.99
N LEU A 94 -4.51 20.18 -16.63
CA LEU A 94 -3.22 20.05 -15.93
C LEU A 94 -2.94 21.26 -15.05
N THR A 95 -3.14 22.47 -15.57
CA THR A 95 -2.93 23.72 -14.82
C THR A 95 -3.82 23.77 -13.58
N ILE A 96 -5.14 23.61 -13.75
CA ILE A 96 -6.11 23.68 -12.64
C ILE A 96 -5.82 22.60 -11.60
N TYR A 97 -5.55 21.38 -12.03
CA TYR A 97 -5.25 20.28 -11.12
C TYR A 97 -3.96 20.54 -10.34
N THR A 98 -2.90 20.97 -11.01
CA THR A 98 -1.61 21.28 -10.38
C THR A 98 -1.75 22.41 -9.35
N GLU A 99 -2.48 23.48 -9.68
CA GLU A 99 -2.75 24.59 -8.76
C GLU A 99 -3.55 24.14 -7.54
N LYS A 100 -4.59 23.31 -7.73
CA LYS A 100 -5.37 22.74 -6.63
C LYS A 100 -4.52 21.85 -5.74
N LEU A 101 -3.70 20.98 -6.33
CA LEU A 101 -2.83 20.09 -5.58
C LEU A 101 -1.82 20.87 -4.72
N GLN A 102 -1.16 21.86 -5.32
CA GLN A 102 -0.24 22.76 -4.62
C GLN A 102 -0.97 23.53 -3.51
N ARG A 103 -2.13 24.12 -3.79
CA ARG A 103 -2.93 24.81 -2.77
C ARG A 103 -3.36 23.87 -1.64
N GLY A 104 -3.76 22.65 -1.95
CA GLY A 104 -4.21 21.66 -0.97
C GLY A 104 -3.10 21.32 0.02
N TYR A 105 -1.90 21.00 -0.47
CA TYR A 105 -0.75 20.74 0.40
C TYR A 105 -0.25 21.99 1.14
N ALA A 106 -0.35 23.18 0.54
CA ALA A 106 -0.02 24.42 1.25
C ALA A 106 -0.97 24.63 2.45
N LEU A 107 -2.27 24.43 2.25
CA LEU A 107 -3.27 24.52 3.32
C LEU A 107 -3.08 23.44 4.38
N MET A 108 -2.78 22.20 3.98
CA MET A 108 -2.60 21.09 4.91
C MET A 108 -1.32 21.24 5.76
N ARG A 109 -0.26 21.81 5.19
CA ARG A 109 0.98 22.14 5.91
C ARG A 109 0.82 23.36 6.83
N ALA A 110 -0.11 24.26 6.53
CA ALA A 110 -0.42 25.42 7.37
C ALA A 110 -1.32 25.11 8.57
N LEU A 111 -1.87 23.89 8.66
CA LEU A 111 -2.61 23.45 9.84
C LEU A 111 -1.67 23.31 11.04
N PRO A 112 -2.14 23.62 12.27
CA PRO A 112 -1.40 23.34 13.49
C PRO A 112 -0.97 21.86 13.57
N ASP A 113 0.22 21.62 14.12
CA ASP A 113 0.80 20.27 14.25
C ASP A 113 -0.03 19.32 15.12
N ASP A 114 -0.92 19.84 15.96
CA ASP A 114 -1.87 19.07 16.78
C ASP A 114 -3.21 18.83 16.08
N ASP A 115 -3.48 19.47 14.93
CA ASP A 115 -4.62 19.15 14.08
C ASP A 115 -4.39 17.75 13.45
N PRO A 116 -5.29 16.77 13.64
CA PRO A 116 -5.12 15.42 13.10
C PRO A 116 -5.10 15.37 11.56
N ARG A 117 -5.51 16.46 10.91
CA ARG A 117 -5.53 16.60 9.45
C ARG A 117 -4.23 17.22 8.91
N SER A 118 -3.38 17.76 9.79
CA SER A 118 -2.11 18.37 9.38
C SER A 118 -1.21 17.35 8.68
N PHE A 119 -0.36 17.84 7.77
CA PHE A 119 0.52 16.98 6.99
C PHE A 119 1.47 16.16 7.89
N LYS A 120 1.89 16.74 9.02
CA LYS A 120 2.67 16.06 10.07
C LYS A 120 1.91 14.87 10.65
N ARG A 121 0.64 15.04 11.04
CA ARG A 121 -0.18 13.95 11.61
C ARG A 121 -0.51 12.87 10.59
N GLN A 122 -0.67 13.21 9.31
CA GLN A 122 -0.80 12.23 8.24
C GLN A 122 0.44 11.33 8.11
N ASN A 123 1.66 11.87 8.27
CA ASN A 123 2.86 11.02 8.34
C ASN A 123 2.93 10.18 9.60
N GLU A 124 2.65 10.77 10.76
CA GLU A 124 2.76 10.07 12.05
C GLU A 124 1.81 8.87 12.14
N ILE A 125 0.59 8.98 11.59
CA ILE A 125 -0.34 7.85 11.63
C ILE A 125 0.16 6.67 10.80
N HIS A 126 0.67 6.91 9.58
CA HIS A 126 1.30 5.87 8.76
C HIS A 126 2.51 5.25 9.46
N CYS A 127 3.38 6.09 10.01
CA CYS A 127 4.53 5.61 10.77
C CYS A 127 4.10 4.76 11.98
N ALA A 128 3.11 5.18 12.75
CA ALA A 128 2.63 4.45 13.93
C ALA A 128 2.07 3.06 13.59
N TYR A 129 1.38 2.94 12.46
CA TYR A 129 0.84 1.66 11.98
C TYR A 129 1.87 0.77 11.30
N GLY A 130 2.92 1.32 10.67
CA GLY A 130 3.86 0.58 9.83
C GLY A 130 5.27 0.39 10.38
N THR A 131 5.52 0.76 11.64
CA THR A 131 6.88 0.70 12.23
C THR A 131 6.95 0.18 13.66
N GLY A 132 5.85 -0.41 14.15
CA GLY A 132 5.78 -0.99 15.49
C GLY A 132 5.51 -0.07 16.70
N PRO A 133 5.17 1.24 16.59
CA PRO A 133 4.72 2.00 17.76
C PRO A 133 3.44 1.50 18.43
N PHE A 134 2.52 0.93 17.65
CA PHE A 134 1.28 0.37 18.16
C PHE A 134 1.45 -1.09 18.57
N ILE A 135 0.82 -1.44 19.70
CA ILE A 135 0.90 -2.76 20.34
C ILE A 135 -0.46 -3.45 20.23
N GLN A 136 -0.44 -4.74 19.97
CA GLN A 136 -1.63 -5.56 19.89
C GLN A 136 -2.31 -5.67 21.25
N ASN A 137 -3.63 -5.52 21.29
CA ASN A 137 -4.38 -5.66 22.55
C ASN A 137 -4.26 -7.07 23.17
N ALA A 138 -4.09 -8.11 22.35
CA ALA A 138 -3.98 -9.49 22.81
C ALA A 138 -2.65 -9.82 23.52
N SER A 139 -1.64 -8.95 23.43
CA SER A 139 -0.35 -9.16 24.08
C SER A 139 0.40 -7.84 24.28
N ALA A 140 0.86 -7.59 25.51
CA ALA A 140 1.60 -6.37 25.86
C ALA A 140 2.94 -6.19 25.11
N ASN A 141 3.41 -7.22 24.39
CA ASN A 141 4.73 -7.23 23.74
C ASN A 141 4.70 -7.39 22.22
N LEU A 142 3.55 -7.68 21.62
CA LEU A 142 3.46 -7.85 20.16
C LEU A 142 3.14 -6.51 19.49
N THR A 143 3.96 -6.12 18.52
CA THR A 143 3.76 -4.92 17.72
C THR A 143 2.76 -5.17 16.58
N LEU A 144 2.17 -4.08 16.12
CA LEU A 144 1.33 -4.03 14.93
C LEU A 144 2.15 -3.58 13.72
N ASP A 145 1.81 -4.12 12.56
CA ASP A 145 2.34 -3.67 11.28
C ASP A 145 1.26 -3.82 10.19
N ILE A 146 1.14 -2.82 9.32
CA ILE A 146 0.25 -2.83 8.17
C ILE A 146 0.98 -3.18 6.87
N HIS A 147 2.30 -3.27 6.91
CA HIS A 147 3.18 -3.70 5.83
C HIS A 147 3.53 -5.19 5.95
N LEU A 148 3.93 -5.77 4.83
CA LEU A 148 4.40 -7.15 4.68
C LEU A 148 3.38 -8.21 5.10
N ASN A 149 2.08 -7.90 5.00
CA ASN A 149 0.98 -8.79 5.32
C ASN A 149 -0.31 -8.38 4.59
N TRP A 150 -1.40 -9.14 4.79
CA TRP A 150 -2.67 -8.92 4.12
C TRP A 150 -3.37 -7.57 4.37
N PHE A 151 -2.89 -6.74 5.31
CA PHE A 151 -3.45 -5.40 5.56
C PHE A 151 -2.87 -4.31 4.68
N PHE A 152 -1.80 -4.59 3.92
CA PHE A 152 -1.12 -3.63 3.07
C PHE A 152 -2.10 -2.87 2.16
N LEU A 153 -2.83 -3.57 1.29
CA LEU A 153 -3.75 -2.92 0.35
C LEU A 153 -4.94 -2.21 1.03
N PRO A 154 -5.74 -2.86 1.91
CA PRO A 154 -6.92 -2.21 2.48
C PRO A 154 -6.56 -1.03 3.40
N TRP A 155 -5.50 -1.13 4.21
CA TRP A 155 -5.12 -0.03 5.09
C TRP A 155 -4.67 1.21 4.31
N HIS A 156 -3.85 1.03 3.25
CA HIS A 156 -3.43 2.16 2.43
C HIS A 156 -4.61 2.79 1.66
N ARG A 157 -5.59 2.00 1.21
CA ARG A 157 -6.85 2.53 0.66
C ARG A 157 -7.60 3.40 1.68
N MET A 158 -7.74 2.96 2.93
CA MET A 158 -8.34 3.78 3.98
C MET A 158 -7.56 5.10 4.15
N PHE A 159 -6.24 5.00 4.21
CA PHE A 159 -5.37 6.15 4.43
C PHE A 159 -5.52 7.20 3.33
N ILE A 160 -5.41 6.81 2.05
CA ILE A 160 -5.56 7.75 0.93
C ILE A 160 -7.00 8.27 0.77
N TYR A 161 -8.01 7.47 1.14
CA TYR A 161 -9.41 7.92 1.13
C TYR A 161 -9.62 9.10 2.09
N PHE A 162 -9.21 8.97 3.37
CA PHE A 162 -9.36 10.07 4.33
C PHE A 162 -8.44 11.25 4.00
N HIS A 163 -7.24 10.99 3.46
CA HIS A 163 -6.36 12.05 2.97
C HIS A 163 -7.03 12.87 1.86
N GLU A 164 -7.66 12.21 0.89
CA GLU A 164 -8.44 12.86 -0.17
C GLU A 164 -9.60 13.67 0.40
N LYS A 165 -10.36 13.15 1.38
CA LYS A 165 -11.45 13.90 2.05
C LYS A 165 -10.96 15.14 2.79
N ILE A 166 -9.79 15.07 3.41
CA ILE A 166 -9.14 16.23 4.02
C ILE A 166 -8.81 17.28 2.95
N LEU A 167 -8.18 16.88 1.84
CA LEU A 167 -7.87 17.80 0.74
C LEU A 167 -9.13 18.41 0.13
N GLN A 168 -10.19 17.63 -0.11
CA GLN A 168 -11.49 18.12 -0.57
C GLN A 168 -12.05 19.21 0.36
N THR A 169 -11.96 19.00 1.68
CA THR A 169 -12.43 19.95 2.69
C THR A 169 -11.60 21.23 2.71
N LEU A 170 -10.26 21.11 2.71
CA LEU A 170 -9.35 22.26 2.70
C LEU A 170 -9.51 23.10 1.43
N LEU A 171 -9.68 22.45 0.29
CA LEU A 171 -9.88 23.10 -1.01
C LEU A 171 -11.29 23.65 -1.20
N LYS A 172 -12.26 23.25 -0.36
CA LYS A 172 -13.70 23.44 -0.58
C LYS A 172 -14.14 22.90 -1.95
N ASP A 173 -13.56 21.77 -2.36
CA ASP A 173 -13.82 21.11 -3.63
C ASP A 173 -14.17 19.64 -3.38
N PRO A 174 -15.48 19.30 -3.27
CA PRO A 174 -15.91 17.92 -3.04
C PRO A 174 -15.64 16.98 -4.23
N ASN A 175 -15.25 17.53 -5.38
CA ASN A 175 -14.96 16.76 -6.60
C ASN A 175 -13.46 16.57 -6.82
N PHE A 176 -12.58 17.19 -6.01
CA PHE A 176 -11.15 16.94 -6.09
C PHE A 176 -10.86 15.46 -5.86
N THR A 177 -10.01 14.88 -6.69
CA THR A 177 -9.54 13.51 -6.47
C THR A 177 -8.02 13.43 -6.47
N LEU A 178 -7.47 12.55 -5.65
CA LEU A 178 -6.10 12.09 -5.82
C LEU A 178 -6.04 11.22 -7.09
N HIS A 179 -5.60 11.84 -8.17
CA HIS A 179 -5.19 11.11 -9.38
C HIS A 179 -4.05 10.13 -9.07
N PHE A 180 -3.69 9.26 -10.01
CA PHE A 180 -2.67 8.25 -9.79
C PHE A 180 -1.45 8.48 -10.68
N TRP A 181 -0.26 8.21 -10.14
CA TRP A 181 0.95 8.13 -10.94
C TRP A 181 1.00 6.76 -11.61
N ASN A 182 0.72 6.70 -12.91
CA ASN A 182 0.63 5.46 -13.69
C ASN A 182 2.01 4.84 -14.01
N PHE A 183 2.82 4.60 -12.97
CA PHE A 183 4.21 4.18 -13.09
C PHE A 183 4.38 2.82 -13.80
N ASP A 184 3.33 2.00 -13.85
CA ASP A 184 3.36 0.68 -14.48
C ASP A 184 3.18 0.72 -16.00
N SER A 185 2.72 1.85 -16.55
CA SER A 185 2.59 2.01 -18.01
C SER A 185 3.88 2.57 -18.62
N SER A 186 4.54 1.75 -19.44
CA SER A 186 5.81 2.11 -20.10
C SER A 186 5.69 2.33 -21.61
N VAL A 187 4.48 2.21 -22.18
CA VAL A 187 4.25 2.27 -23.63
C VAL A 187 3.24 3.36 -23.95
N THR A 188 3.64 4.28 -24.84
CA THR A 188 2.75 5.26 -25.44
C THR A 188 2.09 4.69 -26.69
N LEU A 189 0.76 4.75 -26.78
CA LEU A 189 0.01 4.39 -27.98
C LEU A 189 -0.64 5.64 -28.58
N SER A 190 -0.56 5.80 -29.91
CA SER A 190 -1.42 6.74 -30.62
C SER A 190 -2.86 6.25 -30.52
N THR A 191 -3.78 7.02 -29.93
CA THR A 191 -5.18 6.62 -29.89
C THR A 191 -6.06 7.63 -30.60
N SER A 192 -6.71 7.19 -31.68
CA SER A 192 -7.82 7.90 -32.32
C SER A 192 -9.19 7.28 -32.00
N GLU A 193 -9.26 6.15 -31.29
CA GLU A 193 -10.50 5.33 -31.24
C GLU A 193 -11.03 4.99 -29.85
N ARG A 194 -10.33 5.31 -28.74
CA ARG A 194 -10.79 4.96 -27.38
C ARG A 194 -10.52 6.08 -26.36
N PRO A 195 -11.50 6.44 -25.51
CA PRO A 195 -11.28 7.39 -24.42
C PRO A 195 -10.39 6.76 -23.33
N GLY A 196 -9.41 7.52 -22.83
CA GLY A 196 -8.49 7.12 -21.76
C GLY A 196 -7.09 7.70 -21.91
N CYS A 197 -6.18 7.27 -21.03
CA CYS A 197 -4.79 7.68 -21.01
C CYS A 197 -3.84 6.60 -21.54
N PHE A 198 -3.24 6.85 -22.70
CA PHE A 198 -2.33 5.90 -23.35
C PHE A 198 -0.91 6.45 -23.52
N LYS A 199 -0.49 7.36 -22.63
CA LYS A 199 0.89 7.85 -22.55
C LYS A 199 1.67 7.06 -21.51
N ALA A 200 2.95 6.79 -21.77
CA ALA A 200 3.87 6.22 -20.81
C ALA A 200 3.90 7.07 -19.53
N GLY A 201 3.64 6.43 -18.39
CA GLY A 201 3.56 7.04 -17.07
C GLY A 201 4.71 6.67 -16.15
N HIS A 202 5.71 5.91 -16.61
CA HIS A 202 6.87 5.48 -15.81
C HIS A 202 7.85 6.60 -15.42
N PHE A 203 7.62 7.84 -15.88
CA PHE A 203 8.47 8.98 -15.53
C PHE A 203 7.96 9.65 -14.25
N PHE A 204 8.87 10.23 -13.49
CA PHE A 204 8.50 10.98 -12.29
C PHE A 204 7.64 12.20 -12.65
N PRO A 205 6.49 12.45 -11.99
CA PRO A 205 5.56 13.48 -12.46
C PRO A 205 6.11 14.92 -12.29
N PRO A 206 6.21 15.73 -13.36
CA PRO A 206 6.87 17.05 -13.31
C PRO A 206 6.26 18.06 -12.32
N MET A 207 4.99 17.92 -11.96
CA MET A 207 4.31 18.79 -10.98
C MET A 207 4.91 18.77 -9.56
N TYR A 208 5.85 17.85 -9.30
CA TYR A 208 6.58 17.70 -8.05
C TYR A 208 8.02 18.24 -8.11
N LEU A 209 8.43 18.86 -9.21
CA LEU A 209 9.82 19.29 -9.45
C LEU A 209 10.07 20.79 -9.22
N ASP A 210 9.03 21.60 -8.99
CA ASP A 210 9.17 23.05 -8.77
C ASP A 210 9.47 23.37 -7.28
N PRO A 211 10.69 23.80 -6.93
CA PRO A 211 11.10 24.02 -5.54
C PRO A 211 10.34 25.15 -4.84
N SER A 212 9.61 25.99 -5.57
CA SER A 212 8.78 27.05 -4.99
C SER A 212 7.42 26.54 -4.47
N LYS A 213 7.08 25.27 -4.72
CA LYS A 213 5.73 24.72 -4.49
C LYS A 213 5.69 23.81 -3.27
N SER A 214 4.54 23.82 -2.61
CA SER A 214 4.21 22.99 -1.43
C SER A 214 4.21 21.47 -1.69
N THR A 215 4.16 21.06 -2.96
CA THR A 215 4.27 19.68 -3.42
C THR A 215 5.71 19.20 -3.52
N PHE A 216 6.68 20.10 -3.60
CA PHE A 216 8.08 19.73 -3.74
C PHE A 216 8.67 19.14 -2.46
N GLU A 217 9.56 18.18 -2.63
CA GLU A 217 10.38 17.60 -1.57
C GLU A 217 11.83 17.47 -2.09
N PRO A 218 12.81 18.16 -1.47
CA PRO A 218 14.20 18.07 -1.89
C PRO A 218 14.87 16.73 -1.54
N ASN A 219 14.43 16.05 -0.49
CA ASN A 219 15.04 14.80 -0.03
C ASN A 219 14.50 13.61 -0.83
N ARG A 220 14.97 13.54 -2.08
CA ARG A 220 14.82 12.44 -3.05
C ARG A 220 16.19 12.16 -3.66
N THR A 221 16.35 11.02 -4.31
CA THR A 221 17.55 10.76 -5.10
C THR A 221 17.52 11.53 -6.43
N TYR A 222 18.69 11.73 -7.02
CA TYR A 222 18.85 12.42 -8.31
C TYR A 222 17.94 11.85 -9.43
N ARG A 223 17.61 10.55 -9.36
CA ARG A 223 16.75 9.86 -10.33
C ARG A 223 15.37 10.50 -10.49
N ALA A 224 14.77 10.97 -9.40
CA ALA A 224 13.47 11.64 -9.45
C ALA A 224 13.53 13.01 -10.15
N PHE A 225 14.72 13.62 -10.24
CA PHE A 225 14.94 14.93 -10.87
C PHE A 225 15.38 14.83 -12.33
N GLU A 226 15.55 13.61 -12.87
CA GLU A 226 15.87 13.37 -14.28
C GLU A 226 14.59 13.05 -15.07
N PRO A 227 14.02 13.99 -15.87
CA PRO A 227 12.67 13.84 -16.43
C PRO A 227 12.51 12.66 -17.40
N SER A 228 13.60 12.23 -18.05
CA SER A 228 13.61 11.12 -18.99
C SER A 228 14.04 9.79 -18.38
N ARG A 229 14.20 9.73 -17.05
CA ARG A 229 14.59 8.49 -16.37
C ARG A 229 13.34 7.69 -16.01
N PRO A 230 13.11 6.52 -16.64
CA PRO A 230 12.03 5.64 -16.23
C PRO A 230 12.27 5.11 -14.81
N VAL A 231 11.20 4.98 -14.03
CA VAL A 231 11.23 4.26 -12.77
C VAL A 231 11.63 2.80 -13.00
N ASP A 232 12.43 2.24 -12.11
CA ASP A 232 12.77 0.82 -12.13
C ASP A 232 11.86 0.05 -11.17
N LEU A 233 10.96 -0.75 -11.74
CA LEU A 233 10.02 -1.58 -10.97
C LEU A 233 10.64 -2.89 -10.50
N SER A 234 11.86 -3.21 -10.92
CA SER A 234 12.49 -4.53 -10.74
C SER A 234 13.46 -4.63 -9.57
N PHE A 235 13.46 -3.65 -8.65
CA PHE A 235 14.34 -3.65 -7.48
C PHE A 235 14.13 -4.90 -6.63
N ASP A 236 15.18 -5.66 -6.39
CA ASP A 236 15.12 -6.88 -5.58
C ASP A 236 15.18 -6.56 -4.08
N ALA A 237 14.00 -6.51 -3.46
CA ALA A 237 13.86 -6.28 -2.02
C ALA A 237 14.55 -7.35 -1.15
N THR A 238 14.95 -8.50 -1.71
CA THR A 238 15.65 -9.57 -0.96
C THR A 238 17.13 -9.27 -0.74
N GLN A 239 17.72 -8.41 -1.58
CA GLN A 239 19.12 -7.96 -1.44
C GLN A 239 19.25 -6.76 -0.50
N TRP A 240 18.14 -6.32 0.08
CA TRP A 240 18.08 -5.10 0.84
C TRP A 240 18.38 -5.35 2.32
N ASN A 241 19.50 -4.78 2.79
CA ASN A 241 19.83 -4.71 4.21
C ASN A 241 19.95 -3.24 4.67
N PRO A 242 18.89 -2.66 5.25
CA PRO A 242 18.87 -1.27 5.74
C PRO A 242 19.84 -1.00 6.88
N LEU A 243 20.19 -2.03 7.67
CA LEU A 243 21.21 -1.95 8.72
C LEU A 243 22.62 -2.15 8.19
N GLY A 244 22.75 -2.75 7.01
CA GLY A 244 24.03 -3.02 6.36
C GLY A 244 24.64 -1.80 5.67
N GLY A 245 23.92 -0.68 5.60
CA GLY A 245 24.42 0.57 5.01
C GLY A 245 24.67 0.52 3.50
N VAL A 246 24.30 -0.58 2.83
CA VAL A 246 24.42 -0.71 1.37
C VAL A 246 23.21 -0.02 0.74
N PRO A 247 23.39 1.10 0.01
CA PRO A 247 22.28 1.77 -0.63
C PRO A 247 21.67 0.89 -1.73
N PRO A 248 20.36 1.01 -2.02
CA PRO A 248 19.76 0.37 -3.17
C PRO A 248 20.55 0.65 -4.46
N VAL A 249 20.97 -0.42 -5.14
CA VAL A 249 21.66 -0.30 -6.42
C VAL A 249 20.63 -0.40 -7.53
N PHE A 250 20.58 0.64 -8.36
CA PHE A 250 19.76 0.69 -9.57
C PHE A 250 20.68 0.72 -10.78
N PRO A 251 20.77 -0.37 -11.55
CA PRO A 251 21.59 -0.40 -12.75
C PRO A 251 21.13 0.66 -13.76
N ASN A 252 22.07 1.19 -14.54
CA ASN A 252 21.76 2.17 -15.57
C ASN A 252 21.42 1.47 -16.88
N TYR A 253 20.20 0.93 -16.96
CA TYR A 253 19.66 0.33 -18.18
C TYR A 253 19.34 1.38 -19.25
N THR A 254 19.37 0.98 -20.52
CA THR A 254 18.78 1.78 -21.59
C THR A 254 17.26 1.92 -21.37
N LEU A 255 16.63 2.91 -21.99
CA LEU A 255 15.18 3.10 -21.90
C LEU A 255 14.42 1.84 -22.36
N GLU A 256 14.84 1.23 -23.47
CA GLU A 256 14.22 0.01 -24.02
C GLU A 256 14.32 -1.18 -23.05
N GLU A 257 15.52 -1.42 -22.50
CA GLU A 257 15.72 -2.46 -21.50
C GLU A 257 14.86 -2.21 -20.25
N GLN A 258 14.80 -0.98 -19.75
CA GLN A 258 13.99 -0.66 -18.57
C GLN A 258 12.48 -0.83 -18.84
N VAL A 259 12.00 -0.43 -20.01
CA VAL A 259 10.61 -0.63 -20.46
C VAL A 259 10.28 -2.13 -20.46
N TRP A 260 11.16 -2.95 -21.03
CA TRP A 260 11.00 -4.40 -21.06
C TRP A 260 10.96 -4.98 -19.64
N ARG A 261 11.92 -4.58 -18.78
CA ARG A 261 12.00 -5.05 -17.38
C ARG A 261 10.77 -4.68 -16.57
N ASN A 262 10.28 -3.45 -16.73
CA ASN A 262 9.06 -2.99 -16.06
C ASN A 262 7.85 -3.84 -16.47
N GLY A 263 7.71 -4.13 -17.77
CA GLY A 263 6.66 -5.01 -18.29
C GLY A 263 6.75 -6.42 -17.71
N ALA A 264 7.95 -7.01 -17.70
CA ALA A 264 8.21 -8.33 -17.13
C ALA A 264 7.86 -8.39 -15.64
N THR A 265 8.27 -7.37 -14.87
CA THR A 265 7.98 -7.29 -13.44
C THR A 265 6.48 -7.20 -13.19
N MET A 266 5.78 -6.30 -13.87
CA MET A 266 4.34 -6.11 -13.71
C MET A 266 3.56 -7.39 -14.06
N TYR A 267 3.93 -8.07 -15.15
CA TYR A 267 3.33 -9.36 -15.50
C TYR A 267 3.55 -10.40 -14.38
N LYS A 268 4.79 -10.53 -13.91
CA LYS A 268 5.14 -11.50 -12.86
C LYS A 268 4.44 -11.18 -11.54
N SER A 269 4.32 -9.91 -11.16
CA SER A 269 3.80 -9.54 -9.84
C SER A 269 2.27 -9.48 -9.81
N VAL A 270 1.61 -9.09 -10.90
CA VAL A 270 0.16 -8.94 -10.95
C VAL A 270 -0.53 -10.11 -11.66
N VAL A 271 -0.08 -10.46 -12.86
CA VAL A 271 -0.76 -11.48 -13.69
C VAL A 271 -0.49 -12.88 -13.16
N SER A 272 0.77 -13.22 -12.90
CA SER A 272 1.15 -14.56 -12.41
C SER A 272 0.74 -14.84 -10.96
N SER A 273 0.31 -13.81 -10.22
CA SER A 273 -0.15 -13.93 -8.81
C SER A 273 -1.67 -14.12 -8.75
N SER A 274 -2.20 -15.31 -9.00
CA SER A 274 -3.67 -15.51 -9.02
C SER A 274 -4.32 -15.67 -7.63
N ASN A 275 -3.57 -16.01 -6.58
CA ASN A 275 -4.13 -16.22 -5.24
C ASN A 275 -3.93 -15.01 -4.32
N ALA A 276 -4.92 -14.73 -3.46
CA ALA A 276 -4.91 -13.62 -2.50
C ALA A 276 -3.62 -13.57 -1.65
N SER A 277 -3.19 -14.71 -1.10
CA SER A 277 -1.99 -14.75 -0.25
C SER A 277 -0.70 -14.33 -0.97
N SER A 278 -0.64 -14.56 -2.28
CA SER A 278 0.54 -14.26 -3.10
C SER A 278 0.51 -12.83 -3.63
N PHE A 279 -0.67 -12.26 -3.86
CA PHE A 279 -0.81 -10.89 -4.37
C PHE A 279 -0.94 -9.84 -3.25
N ILE A 280 -1.83 -10.10 -2.28
CA ILE A 280 -2.22 -9.19 -1.19
C ILE A 280 -1.26 -9.33 0.01
N GLY A 281 -0.89 -10.56 0.37
CA GLY A 281 0.02 -10.85 1.47
C GLY A 281 -0.48 -11.99 2.36
N LYS A 282 0.38 -12.49 3.25
CA LYS A 282 0.05 -13.55 4.18
C LYS A 282 -0.88 -13.06 5.30
N PRO A 283 -1.66 -13.98 5.91
CA PRO A 283 -2.44 -13.67 7.10
C PRO A 283 -1.63 -13.08 8.24
N PHE A 284 -2.21 -12.10 8.92
CA PHE A 284 -1.69 -11.49 10.15
C PHE A 284 -2.84 -11.20 11.12
N ARG A 285 -2.79 -11.81 12.30
CA ARG A 285 -3.88 -11.88 13.27
C ARG A 285 -3.42 -11.44 14.65
N ALA A 286 -4.38 -11.24 15.54
CA ALA A 286 -4.06 -11.00 16.94
C ALA A 286 -3.29 -12.20 17.51
N GLY A 287 -2.14 -11.91 18.13
CA GLY A 287 -1.21 -12.92 18.63
C GLY A 287 -0.05 -13.24 17.68
N ASP A 288 -0.10 -12.82 16.42
CA ASP A 288 1.00 -13.03 15.48
C ASP A 288 2.14 -12.05 15.75
N VAL A 289 3.38 -12.50 15.53
CA VAL A 289 4.57 -11.64 15.56
C VAL A 289 4.65 -10.80 14.29
N GLN A 290 5.13 -9.57 14.41
CA GLN A 290 5.44 -8.72 13.26
C GLN A 290 6.47 -9.43 12.35
N ILE A 291 6.18 -9.46 11.05
CA ILE A 291 7.09 -10.01 10.03
C ILE A 291 7.74 -8.84 9.31
N VAL A 292 9.05 -8.68 9.50
CA VAL A 292 9.84 -7.58 8.90
C VAL A 292 10.60 -8.00 7.65
N ASP A 293 10.63 -9.31 7.36
CA ASP A 293 11.26 -9.85 6.16
C ASP A 293 10.24 -9.88 5.00
N PRO A 294 10.44 -9.09 3.94
CA PRO A 294 9.52 -9.05 2.82
C PRO A 294 9.40 -10.42 2.14
N THR A 295 10.45 -11.25 2.13
CA THR A 295 10.44 -12.54 1.42
C THR A 295 9.40 -13.51 1.96
N ILE A 296 9.09 -13.42 3.26
CA ILE A 296 8.25 -14.38 3.99
C ILE A 296 6.76 -14.10 3.78
N ALA A 297 6.33 -12.86 4.03
CA ALA A 297 4.91 -12.56 4.21
C ALA A 297 4.32 -11.52 3.25
N ALA A 298 5.16 -10.69 2.63
CA ALA A 298 4.68 -9.64 1.76
C ALA A 298 4.08 -10.20 0.46
N GLY A 299 2.96 -9.61 0.07
CA GLY A 299 2.33 -9.87 -1.21
C GLY A 299 3.18 -9.34 -2.37
N ASN A 300 3.00 -9.92 -3.56
CA ASN A 300 3.73 -9.48 -4.74
C ASN A 300 3.42 -8.03 -5.08
N SER A 301 2.20 -7.53 -4.86
CA SER A 301 1.86 -6.11 -5.08
C SER A 301 2.70 -5.14 -4.24
N GLU A 302 3.05 -5.54 -3.02
CA GLU A 302 3.89 -4.77 -2.10
C GLU A 302 5.38 -4.87 -2.46
N LYS A 303 5.86 -6.08 -2.77
CA LYS A 303 7.25 -6.32 -3.20
C LYS A 303 7.56 -5.60 -4.51
N TRP A 304 6.69 -5.78 -5.49
CA TRP A 304 6.82 -5.29 -6.86
C TRP A 304 5.44 -4.93 -7.43
N PRO A 305 5.15 -3.68 -7.78
CA PRO A 305 6.11 -2.60 -7.98
C PRO A 305 6.37 -1.71 -6.76
N HIS A 306 5.56 -1.81 -5.69
CA HIS A 306 5.48 -0.76 -4.66
C HIS A 306 6.83 -0.46 -3.98
N ILE A 307 7.50 -1.44 -3.36
CA ILE A 307 8.79 -1.21 -2.69
C ILE A 307 9.82 -0.68 -3.69
N SER A 308 9.82 -1.17 -4.93
CA SER A 308 10.75 -0.71 -5.96
C SER A 308 10.62 0.78 -6.26
N VAL A 309 9.39 1.29 -6.37
CA VAL A 309 9.16 2.73 -6.61
C VAL A 309 9.62 3.58 -5.40
N HIS A 310 9.34 3.12 -4.18
CA HIS A 310 9.83 3.77 -2.95
C HIS A 310 11.36 3.89 -2.94
N MET A 311 12.05 2.76 -3.21
CA MET A 311 13.51 2.70 -3.26
C MET A 311 14.09 3.51 -4.41
N TRP A 312 13.40 3.54 -5.56
CA TRP A 312 13.83 4.29 -6.72
C TRP A 312 13.77 5.79 -6.47
N ILE A 313 12.71 6.32 -5.84
CA ILE A 313 12.66 7.73 -5.43
C ILE A 313 13.71 7.99 -4.35
N GLY A 314 13.77 7.14 -3.32
CA GLY A 314 14.67 7.25 -2.18
C GLY A 314 14.45 8.51 -1.33
N GLY A 315 15.44 8.90 -0.53
CA GLY A 315 15.29 10.02 0.41
C GLY A 315 14.18 9.76 1.44
N LEU A 316 13.20 10.66 1.59
CA LEU A 316 12.08 10.41 2.52
C LEU A 316 11.24 9.19 2.10
N MET A 317 11.12 8.94 0.80
CA MET A 317 10.38 7.79 0.25
C MET A 317 11.04 6.43 0.54
N TYR A 318 12.27 6.43 1.05
CA TYR A 318 13.03 5.22 1.37
C TYR A 318 12.49 4.46 2.60
N LEU A 319 11.96 5.18 3.61
CA LEU A 319 11.57 4.59 4.89
C LEU A 319 10.07 4.76 5.16
N ALA A 320 9.44 3.70 5.71
CA ALA A 320 8.03 3.72 6.07
C ALA A 320 7.69 4.82 7.11
N GLN A 321 8.62 5.17 8.01
CA GLN A 321 8.39 6.25 8.99
C GLN A 321 8.34 7.67 8.39
N THR A 322 8.83 7.86 7.16
CA THR A 322 8.99 9.19 6.56
C THR A 322 8.35 9.34 5.19
N SER A 323 8.01 8.26 4.50
CA SER A 323 7.57 8.32 3.10
C SER A 323 6.35 9.22 2.87
N PRO A 324 5.32 9.28 3.73
CA PRO A 324 4.20 10.21 3.54
C PRO A 324 4.56 11.69 3.67
N ARG A 325 5.77 12.04 4.12
CA ARG A 325 6.27 13.44 4.13
C ARG A 325 6.59 13.95 2.73
N ASP A 326 6.76 13.06 1.76
CA ASP A 326 6.83 13.41 0.35
C ASP A 326 5.42 13.33 -0.27
N PRO A 327 4.84 14.45 -0.75
CA PRO A 327 3.52 14.48 -1.37
C PRO A 327 3.29 13.48 -2.53
N ILE A 328 4.35 13.00 -3.21
CA ILE A 328 4.21 11.98 -4.27
C ILE A 328 3.73 10.62 -3.74
N PHE A 329 3.94 10.34 -2.44
CA PHE A 329 3.48 9.12 -1.75
C PHE A 329 2.02 8.81 -2.07
N TYR A 330 1.15 9.81 -2.01
CA TYR A 330 -0.29 9.61 -2.15
C TYR A 330 -0.69 9.23 -3.58
N HIS A 331 0.00 9.74 -4.61
CA HIS A 331 -0.24 9.39 -6.01
C HIS A 331 0.36 8.04 -6.39
N LEU A 332 1.46 7.65 -5.72
CA LEU A 332 2.00 6.28 -5.78
C LEU A 332 0.97 5.29 -5.23
N HIS A 333 0.47 5.52 -4.01
CA HIS A 333 -0.48 4.61 -3.37
C HIS A 333 -1.87 4.60 -4.04
N ALA A 334 -2.30 5.72 -4.65
CA ALA A 334 -3.48 5.73 -5.52
C ALA A 334 -3.31 4.78 -6.72
N ASN A 335 -2.09 4.62 -7.23
CA ASN A 335 -1.82 3.67 -8.30
C ASN A 335 -1.72 2.22 -7.81
N VAL A 336 -1.20 2.00 -6.60
CA VAL A 336 -1.24 0.67 -5.95
C VAL A 336 -2.68 0.20 -5.76
N GLU A 337 -3.57 1.10 -5.34
CA GLU A 337 -5.00 0.83 -5.26
C GLU A 337 -5.63 0.50 -6.62
N ARG A 338 -5.23 1.22 -7.69
CA ARG A 338 -5.64 0.91 -9.07
C ARG A 338 -5.20 -0.49 -9.49
N ILE A 339 -3.97 -0.88 -9.17
CA ILE A 339 -3.43 -2.21 -9.49
C ILE A 339 -4.22 -3.31 -8.76
N TRP A 340 -4.69 -3.06 -7.52
CA TRP A 340 -5.58 -3.98 -6.82
C TRP A 340 -6.93 -4.14 -7.52
N ASP A 341 -7.58 -3.03 -7.90
CA ASP A 341 -8.84 -3.06 -8.67
C ASP A 341 -8.65 -3.78 -10.03
N LEU A 342 -7.53 -3.55 -10.70
CA LEU A 342 -7.18 -4.24 -11.95
C LEU A 342 -6.96 -5.74 -11.74
N TRP A 343 -6.33 -6.15 -10.64
CA TRP A 343 -6.13 -7.56 -10.31
C TRP A 343 -7.45 -8.33 -10.19
N HIS A 344 -8.48 -7.75 -9.57
CA HIS A 344 -9.82 -8.36 -9.57
C HIS A 344 -10.41 -8.48 -10.97
N LYS A 345 -10.22 -7.45 -11.81
CA LYS A 345 -10.73 -7.42 -13.20
C LYS A 345 -10.05 -8.45 -14.11
N LEU A 346 -8.86 -8.95 -13.78
CA LEU A 346 -8.21 -10.04 -14.50
C LEU A 346 -8.97 -11.37 -14.44
N GLY A 347 -9.86 -11.57 -13.46
CA GLY A 347 -10.67 -12.79 -13.34
C GLY A 347 -9.88 -14.00 -12.85
N ASP A 348 -10.18 -15.20 -13.37
CA ASP A 348 -9.60 -16.50 -12.99
C ASP A 348 -9.64 -16.83 -11.48
N GLY A 349 -10.75 -16.48 -10.81
CA GLY A 349 -10.92 -16.77 -9.38
C GLY A 349 -10.14 -15.85 -8.43
N ARG A 350 -9.50 -14.78 -8.94
CA ARG A 350 -8.89 -13.73 -8.13
C ARG A 350 -9.94 -13.05 -7.27
N ALA A 351 -9.86 -13.26 -5.96
CA ALA A 351 -10.76 -12.69 -4.98
C ALA A 351 -9.98 -12.28 -3.73
N ASP A 352 -10.49 -11.29 -3.01
CA ASP A 352 -9.97 -10.91 -1.69
C ASP A 352 -10.15 -12.05 -0.67
N PRO A 353 -9.38 -12.07 0.44
CA PRO A 353 -9.59 -13.03 1.52
C PRO A 353 -11.03 -12.97 2.05
N SER A 354 -11.65 -14.15 2.18
CA SER A 354 -12.95 -14.31 2.84
C SER A 354 -12.85 -14.52 4.35
N ASP A 355 -11.62 -14.50 4.89
CA ASP A 355 -11.32 -14.76 6.29
C ASP A 355 -11.96 -13.67 7.19
N PRO A 356 -12.78 -14.04 8.19
CA PRO A 356 -13.39 -13.07 9.07
C PRO A 356 -12.37 -12.25 9.85
N ASP A 357 -11.20 -12.79 10.21
CA ASP A 357 -10.18 -12.06 10.95
C ASP A 357 -9.57 -10.93 10.12
N TRP A 358 -9.53 -11.11 8.79
CA TRP A 358 -9.15 -10.04 7.87
C TRP A 358 -10.30 -9.05 7.67
N LEU A 359 -11.51 -9.53 7.39
CA LEU A 359 -12.66 -8.70 7.07
C LEU A 359 -13.15 -7.84 8.24
N ASP A 360 -13.01 -8.34 9.48
CA ASP A 360 -13.41 -7.67 10.72
C ASP A 360 -12.27 -6.95 11.43
N ALA A 361 -11.04 -6.96 10.90
CA ALA A 361 -9.97 -6.15 11.44
C ALA A 361 -10.37 -4.66 11.46
N GLU A 362 -10.18 -4.01 12.61
CA GLU A 362 -10.66 -2.65 12.89
C GLU A 362 -9.49 -1.68 13.05
N PHE A 363 -9.47 -0.62 12.23
CA PHE A 363 -8.49 0.45 12.30
C PHE A 363 -9.14 1.76 12.76
N LEU A 364 -8.37 2.61 13.42
CA LEU A 364 -8.79 3.95 13.85
C LEU A 364 -8.06 5.02 13.05
N ILE A 365 -8.81 5.87 12.33
CA ILE A 365 -8.29 6.96 11.49
C ILE A 365 -9.16 8.21 11.68
N TRP A 366 -8.55 9.40 11.77
CA TRP A 366 -9.30 10.66 11.80
C TRP A 366 -9.83 11.04 10.41
N ASP A 367 -11.08 11.47 10.36
CA ASP A 367 -11.68 12.01 9.15
C ASP A 367 -11.43 13.52 8.95
N GLU A 368 -11.97 14.08 7.87
CA GLU A 368 -11.87 15.49 7.51
C GLU A 368 -12.52 16.46 8.51
N LYS A 369 -13.39 15.92 9.39
CA LYS A 369 -14.10 16.62 10.46
C LYS A 369 -13.45 16.42 11.83
N LYS A 370 -12.25 15.84 11.88
CA LYS A 370 -11.50 15.53 13.11
C LYS A 370 -12.19 14.48 14.00
N VAL A 371 -13.10 13.69 13.44
CA VAL A 371 -13.77 12.60 14.17
C VAL A 371 -12.96 11.33 13.98
N MET A 372 -12.72 10.61 15.08
CA MET A 372 -12.07 9.31 15.00
C MET A 372 -13.04 8.27 14.43
N ARG A 373 -12.67 7.67 13.30
CA ARG A 373 -13.45 6.64 12.62
C ARG A 373 -12.91 5.26 12.92
N ARG A 374 -13.81 4.35 13.32
CA ARG A 374 -13.54 2.91 13.29
C ARG A 374 -13.86 2.38 11.90
N VAL A 375 -12.86 1.86 11.21
CA VAL A 375 -12.96 1.39 9.83
C VAL A 375 -12.61 -0.08 9.79
N LYS A 376 -13.52 -0.91 9.28
CA LYS A 376 -13.22 -2.32 9.00
C LYS A 376 -12.69 -2.49 7.59
N VAL A 377 -11.84 -3.50 7.39
CA VAL A 377 -11.37 -3.90 6.04
C VAL A 377 -12.54 -4.09 5.07
N ARG A 378 -13.59 -4.80 5.49
CA ARG A 378 -14.78 -5.00 4.65
C ARG A 378 -15.46 -3.72 4.17
N ASN A 379 -15.28 -2.60 4.87
CA ASN A 379 -15.91 -1.33 4.49
C ASN A 379 -15.23 -0.66 3.30
N VAL A 380 -14.06 -1.11 2.86
CA VAL A 380 -13.27 -0.45 1.82
C VAL A 380 -12.90 -1.35 0.66
N LEU A 381 -13.47 -2.55 0.53
CA LEU A 381 -13.07 -3.49 -0.52
C LEU A 381 -13.47 -3.04 -1.94
N ASP A 382 -14.63 -2.38 -2.07
CA ASP A 382 -15.09 -1.83 -3.34
C ASP A 382 -14.94 -0.31 -3.37
N ILE A 383 -14.03 0.18 -4.22
CA ILE A 383 -13.77 1.62 -4.40
C ILE A 383 -15.01 2.38 -4.89
N LYS A 384 -15.94 1.72 -5.59
CA LYS A 384 -17.19 2.35 -6.05
C LYS A 384 -18.09 2.73 -4.88
N THR A 385 -18.06 1.96 -3.79
CA THR A 385 -18.79 2.31 -2.55
C THR A 385 -18.20 3.55 -1.86
N LEU A 386 -16.93 3.88 -2.15
CA LEU A 386 -16.26 5.11 -1.71
C LEU A 386 -16.52 6.30 -2.67
N GLY A 387 -17.12 6.02 -3.83
CA GLY A 387 -17.56 6.99 -4.82
C GLY A 387 -16.52 7.32 -5.89
N ASP A 388 -15.52 6.45 -6.09
CA ASP A 388 -14.44 6.66 -7.04
C ASP A 388 -14.34 5.48 -8.04
N THR A 389 -13.69 5.74 -9.18
CA THR A 389 -13.26 4.77 -10.19
C THR A 389 -11.96 5.27 -10.83
N PHE A 390 -11.32 4.44 -11.64
CA PHE A 390 -10.10 4.80 -12.36
C PHE A 390 -10.36 5.07 -13.85
N GLU A 391 -9.60 6.00 -14.42
CA GLU A 391 -9.51 6.21 -15.86
C GLU A 391 -8.92 4.97 -16.55
N ASN A 392 -9.40 4.66 -17.74
CA ASN A 392 -8.83 3.59 -18.56
C ASN A 392 -7.40 3.96 -19.02
N VAL A 393 -6.46 3.04 -18.89
CA VAL A 393 -5.07 3.23 -19.33
C VAL A 393 -4.55 2.07 -20.16
N ASN A 394 -3.30 2.17 -20.63
CA ASN A 394 -2.64 1.12 -21.41
C ASN A 394 -2.12 -0.06 -20.56
N ASP A 395 -3.00 -0.76 -19.83
CA ASP A 395 -2.61 -1.91 -19.00
C ASP A 395 -2.15 -3.12 -19.83
N ALA A 396 -2.64 -3.21 -21.08
CA ALA A 396 -2.29 -4.28 -22.01
C ALA A 396 -0.78 -4.38 -22.28
N SER A 397 -0.03 -3.29 -22.11
CA SER A 397 1.42 -3.26 -22.34
C SER A 397 2.20 -4.26 -21.48
N TRP A 398 1.67 -4.59 -20.30
CA TRP A 398 2.29 -5.55 -19.39
C TRP A 398 1.38 -6.73 -19.05
N ILE A 399 0.05 -6.63 -19.22
CA ILE A 399 -0.85 -7.79 -19.05
C ILE A 399 -0.57 -8.87 -20.10
N CYS A 400 -0.33 -8.46 -21.34
CA CYS A 400 -0.04 -9.37 -22.45
C CYS A 400 1.47 -9.53 -22.69
N PHE A 401 2.30 -9.28 -21.66
CA PHE A 401 3.75 -9.34 -21.78
C PHE A 401 4.22 -10.72 -22.21
N GLN A 402 5.09 -10.77 -23.21
CA GLN A 402 5.66 -12.00 -23.75
C GLN A 402 7.14 -12.07 -23.44
N ASN A 403 7.56 -13.20 -22.88
CA ASN A 403 8.96 -13.43 -22.50
C ASN A 403 9.86 -13.78 -23.71
N SER A 404 9.39 -13.58 -24.94
CA SER A 404 10.04 -14.02 -26.18
C SER A 404 10.43 -12.81 -27.03
N THR A 405 11.65 -12.80 -27.53
CA THR A 405 12.21 -11.87 -28.54
C THR A 405 11.53 -11.94 -29.92
N SER A 406 10.35 -12.55 -30.03
CA SER A 406 9.57 -12.59 -31.27
C SER A 406 8.89 -11.25 -31.51
N THR A 407 9.23 -10.60 -32.61
CA THR A 407 8.63 -9.36 -33.12
C THR A 407 7.20 -9.52 -33.65
N THR A 408 6.53 -10.61 -33.27
CA THR A 408 5.11 -10.84 -33.57
C THR A 408 4.37 -10.82 -32.24
N PRO A 409 3.33 -9.97 -32.06
CA PRO A 409 2.46 -10.10 -30.90
C PRO A 409 1.83 -11.49 -30.96
N SER A 410 2.35 -12.47 -30.21
CA SER A 410 1.65 -13.74 -30.12
C SER A 410 0.31 -13.45 -29.48
N ASN A 411 -0.77 -13.95 -30.07
CA ASN A 411 -2.13 -13.56 -29.71
C ASN A 411 -2.35 -13.73 -28.20
N CYS A 412 -2.44 -12.61 -27.46
CA CYS A 412 -3.18 -12.56 -26.22
C CYS A 412 -4.57 -13.08 -26.61
N SER A 413 -4.91 -14.32 -26.22
CA SER A 413 -6.03 -15.03 -26.85
C SER A 413 -7.24 -14.10 -26.89
N SER A 414 -8.00 -14.14 -27.99
CA SER A 414 -9.19 -13.31 -28.16
C SER A 414 -10.12 -13.35 -26.93
N THR A 415 -10.04 -14.40 -26.10
CA THR A 415 -10.67 -14.54 -24.78
C THR A 415 -10.10 -13.65 -23.66
N LYS A 416 -8.78 -13.46 -23.47
CA LYS A 416 -8.25 -12.57 -22.40
C LYS A 416 -8.47 -11.09 -22.74
N THR A 417 -8.28 -10.73 -24.01
CA THR A 417 -8.52 -9.37 -24.51
C THR A 417 -10.02 -9.07 -24.58
N SER A 418 -10.88 -10.03 -24.97
CA SER A 418 -12.34 -9.82 -24.95
C SER A 418 -12.93 -9.87 -23.55
N MET A 419 -12.44 -10.66 -22.58
CA MET A 419 -12.89 -10.56 -21.20
C MET A 419 -12.56 -9.19 -20.59
N TYR A 420 -11.41 -8.61 -20.95
CA TYR A 420 -11.05 -7.25 -20.54
C TYR A 420 -11.94 -6.20 -21.24
N GLN A 421 -12.15 -6.34 -22.55
CA GLN A 421 -13.00 -5.41 -23.32
C GLN A 421 -14.50 -5.57 -23.07
N SER A 422 -14.99 -6.76 -22.71
CA SER A 422 -16.40 -7.05 -22.42
C SER A 422 -16.76 -6.66 -21.00
N ARG A 423 -15.92 -6.96 -19.99
CA ARG A 423 -16.17 -6.52 -18.60
C ARG A 423 -16.08 -5.00 -18.43
N LEU A 424 -15.31 -4.31 -19.28
CA LEU A 424 -15.32 -2.84 -19.37
C LEU A 424 -16.57 -2.30 -20.09
N ARG A 425 -17.19 -3.05 -21.01
CA ARG A 425 -18.47 -2.69 -21.65
C ARG A 425 -19.70 -3.03 -20.79
N ASP A 426 -19.64 -4.09 -19.99
CA ASP A 426 -20.80 -4.64 -19.29
C ASP A 426 -21.12 -3.96 -17.94
N SER A 427 -20.41 -2.89 -17.56
CA SER A 427 -20.69 -2.14 -16.32
C SER A 427 -21.57 -0.89 -16.49
N CYS A 428 -22.11 -0.64 -17.69
CA CYS A 428 -23.16 0.37 -17.91
C CYS A 428 -24.00 0.04 -19.15
N LEU A 429 -24.93 -0.90 -19.03
CA LEU A 429 -26.14 -0.90 -19.84
C LEU A 429 -27.33 -1.18 -18.93
N PHE A 430 -27.92 -0.10 -18.41
CA PHE A 430 -29.36 -0.08 -18.19
C PHE A 430 -30.01 -0.48 -19.52
N ARG A 431 -30.53 -1.70 -19.60
CA ARG A 431 -31.53 -2.04 -20.60
C ARG A 431 -32.77 -1.24 -20.24
N GLY A 432 -33.00 -0.14 -20.94
CA GLY A 432 -34.34 0.39 -21.08
C GLY A 432 -35.20 -0.68 -21.76
N THR A 433 -36.17 -1.19 -21.03
CA THR A 433 -37.33 -1.85 -21.61
C THR A 433 -38.33 -0.77 -22.02
N GLU A 434 -38.98 -1.02 -23.15
CA GLU A 434 -40.08 -0.27 -23.76
C GLU A 434 -41.15 0.23 -22.77
#